data_AF-C4R7Q5-F1
#
_entry.id   AF-C4R7Q5-F1
#
_cell.length_a   1.000
_cell.length_b   1.000
_cell.length_c   1.000
_cell.angle_alpha   90.00
_cell.angle_beta   90.00
_cell.angle_gamma   90.00
#
_symmetry.space_group_name_H-M   'P 1'
#
loop_
_entity.id
_entity.type
_entity.pdbx_description
1 polymer ?
#
loop_
_entity_poly.entity_id
_entity_poly.type
_entity_poly.pdbx_seq_one_letter_code
_entity_poly.pdbx_strand_id
1 'polypeptide(L)'
;MLEKGTQSLVNRTIKLRVLGGLTKKLAAPQNESLPELKPQLDVYQKFLENLRAFPTKNKSVPNSPIRYSYYKIANKESEAVNRNLLELFASKKYLPFLASEIPKLPPPYVAAAAPMNPKISVTQLLTDSWCELRSYYDSYACSRAAPSAAMVSGTEQHKSLEDRTHKPEINVTKEIQKNFTPIMMDQLKNFERTLNLISRFIDLLTIGKAREFAVTAIINKETKELIDVNNLQKLAFVHQKSPCYNDQFILASGYLDYLRSESYVNGLEKEKWIQNNYSLNTLLETSIKGPLTVIDVKTRGKPIVTKSKGVLIGHRYQIGLYRKFLGLMSGENVSGINSPISVDQINETAYTLLVTDSVQRGYDVDEPVDPVVGLVMLANNPWIITMLEQICVNDLLGNSLYDTFHAQQSTDYSWDLSQVNPKDFYQVLEPSLLQRTEQLFTKWKRPLSLRSITALISKFYPLISKKLSQNTKIMYYTDGECFHTSNYLYNPKAINTFMEDKVKFLIGQRPPRPIEKSEIPQKCGFCRFQSICEYSNLYNPVT
;
A
#
# COMPACT_ATOMS: atom_id res chain seq x y z
N MET A 1 29.70 -9.09 -8.83
CA MET A 1 28.61 -8.38 -9.56
C MET A 1 27.94 -7.29 -8.72
N LEU A 2 27.68 -7.48 -7.42
CA LEU A 2 27.04 -6.47 -6.56
C LEU A 2 27.87 -5.20 -6.32
N GLU A 3 29.20 -5.28 -6.20
CA GLU A 3 30.05 -4.08 -6.02
C GLU A 3 30.07 -3.17 -7.25
N LYS A 4 30.08 -3.73 -8.46
CA LYS A 4 30.01 -2.95 -9.71
C LYS A 4 28.66 -2.23 -9.87
N GLY A 5 27.57 -2.80 -9.33
CA GLY A 5 26.23 -2.21 -9.38
C GLY A 5 26.07 -0.98 -8.48
N THR A 6 26.66 -1.01 -7.28
CA THR A 6 26.50 0.09 -6.30
C THR A 6 27.35 1.30 -6.65
N GLN A 7 28.59 1.11 -7.15
CA GLN A 7 29.41 2.24 -7.63
C GLN A 7 28.82 2.91 -8.89
N SER A 8 28.16 2.14 -9.76
CA SER A 8 27.44 2.70 -10.92
C SER A 8 26.29 3.63 -10.50
N LEU A 9 25.52 3.24 -9.48
CA LEU A 9 24.39 4.02 -8.97
C LEU A 9 24.85 5.30 -8.24
N VAL A 10 25.88 5.22 -7.40
CA VAL A 10 26.38 6.41 -6.68
C VAL A 10 26.99 7.43 -7.66
N ASN A 11 27.74 6.97 -8.67
CA ASN A 11 28.32 7.87 -9.66
C ASN A 11 27.27 8.47 -10.61
N ARG A 12 26.16 7.77 -10.90
CA ARG A 12 25.05 8.33 -11.71
C ARG A 12 24.32 9.46 -10.99
N THR A 13 24.08 9.32 -9.67
CA THR A 13 23.38 10.36 -8.91
C THR A 13 24.21 11.65 -8.78
N ILE A 14 25.54 11.55 -8.73
CA ILE A 14 26.41 12.72 -8.69
C ILE A 14 26.56 13.37 -10.08
N LYS A 15 26.67 12.59 -11.17
CA LYS A 15 26.83 13.16 -12.52
C LYS A 15 25.57 13.84 -13.06
N LEU A 16 24.36 13.38 -12.70
CA LEU A 16 23.13 14.04 -13.16
C LEU A 16 22.93 15.43 -12.56
N ARG A 17 23.61 15.78 -11.46
CA ARG A 17 23.55 17.15 -10.92
C ARG A 17 24.51 18.14 -11.57
N VAL A 18 25.50 17.70 -12.34
CA VAL A 18 26.53 18.61 -12.88
C VAL A 18 26.32 18.92 -14.37
N LEU A 19 25.57 18.11 -15.13
CA LEU A 19 25.46 18.29 -16.59
C LEU A 19 24.13 18.88 -17.09
N GLY A 20 23.21 19.26 -16.20
CA GLY A 20 21.99 19.98 -16.56
C GLY A 20 22.23 21.50 -16.61
N GLY A 21 22.97 21.97 -17.61
CA GLY A 21 23.22 23.39 -17.90
C GLY A 21 21.98 24.17 -18.34
N LEU A 22 20.97 24.29 -17.47
CA LEU A 22 19.83 25.19 -17.64
C LEU A 22 20.06 26.45 -16.81
N THR A 23 20.84 27.37 -17.39
CA THR A 23 21.03 28.77 -17.00
C THR A 23 19.77 29.63 -17.23
N LYS A 24 18.57 29.08 -16.99
CA LYS A 24 17.39 29.95 -16.84
C LYS A 24 17.40 30.49 -15.42
N LYS A 25 17.79 31.77 -15.30
CA LYS A 25 17.44 32.67 -14.20
C LYS A 25 15.93 32.58 -13.95
N LEU A 26 15.48 31.55 -13.25
CA LEU A 26 14.19 31.59 -12.57
C LEU A 26 14.41 32.62 -11.47
N ALA A 27 13.84 33.81 -11.67
CA ALA A 27 13.68 34.78 -10.62
C ALA A 27 13.01 34.04 -9.46
N ALA A 28 13.79 33.79 -8.40
CA ALA A 28 13.23 33.26 -7.17
C ALA A 28 12.13 34.24 -6.78
N PRO A 29 10.88 33.79 -6.59
CA PRO A 29 9.87 34.68 -6.06
C PRO A 29 10.44 35.25 -4.76
N GLN A 30 10.42 36.58 -4.65
CA GLN A 30 10.68 37.30 -3.42
C GLN A 30 9.54 36.99 -2.44
N ASN A 31 9.43 35.73 -2.01
CA ASN A 31 8.77 35.41 -0.77
C ASN A 31 9.77 35.74 0.33
N GLU A 32 9.81 37.04 0.61
CA GLU A 32 10.15 37.53 1.93
C GLU A 32 9.35 36.71 2.96
N SER A 33 10.03 36.29 4.02
CA SER A 33 9.50 35.60 5.20
C SER A 33 9.15 34.11 5.07
N LEU A 34 10.13 33.24 5.32
CA LEU A 34 9.92 32.08 6.22
C LEU A 34 11.24 31.78 6.98
N PRO A 35 11.74 32.73 7.80
CA PRO A 35 12.96 32.53 8.58
C PRO A 35 12.80 31.37 9.58
N GLU A 36 11.56 30.99 9.90
CA GLU A 36 11.24 29.93 10.85
C GLU A 36 11.53 28.50 10.36
N LEU A 37 11.73 28.28 9.06
CA LEU A 37 12.02 26.95 8.51
C LEU A 37 13.51 26.65 8.36
N LYS A 38 14.39 27.66 8.36
CA LYS A 38 15.83 27.47 8.15
C LYS A 38 16.49 26.59 9.24
N PRO A 39 16.20 26.80 10.54
CA PRO A 39 16.67 25.90 11.59
C PRO A 39 16.12 24.47 11.43
N GLN A 40 14.90 24.32 10.91
CA GLN A 40 14.27 23.01 10.68
C GLN A 40 15.01 22.25 9.56
N LEU A 41 15.43 22.95 8.51
CA LEU A 41 16.19 22.37 7.41
C LEU A 41 17.58 21.92 7.86
N ASP A 42 18.26 22.70 8.71
CA ASP A 42 19.59 22.35 9.23
C ASP A 42 19.54 21.13 10.15
N VAL A 43 18.56 21.06 11.07
CA VAL A 43 18.33 19.86 11.91
C VAL A 43 18.03 18.65 11.03
N TYR A 44 17.19 18.82 10.00
CA TYR A 44 16.84 17.74 9.08
C TYR A 44 18.01 17.32 8.18
N GLN A 45 18.84 18.25 7.71
CA GLN A 45 20.04 17.94 6.92
C GLN A 45 21.07 17.20 7.77
N LYS A 46 21.34 17.67 8.98
CA LYS A 46 22.26 17.01 9.92
C LYS A 46 21.77 15.60 10.28
N PHE A 47 20.45 15.43 10.41
CA PHE A 47 19.79 14.13 10.57
C PHE A 47 19.99 13.21 9.35
N LEU A 48 19.80 13.72 8.12
CA LEU A 48 20.03 12.97 6.89
C LEU A 48 21.51 12.61 6.68
N GLU A 49 22.43 13.48 7.11
CA GLU A 49 23.87 13.23 7.05
C GLU A 49 24.29 12.08 7.99
N ASN A 50 23.78 12.06 9.22
CA ASN A 50 24.02 10.96 10.16
C ASN A 50 23.45 9.62 9.63
N LEU A 51 22.33 9.65 8.90
CA LEU A 51 21.77 8.45 8.27
C LEU A 51 22.64 7.88 7.13
N ARG A 52 23.31 8.73 6.36
CA ARG A 52 24.20 8.29 5.25
C ARG A 52 25.51 7.68 5.73
N ALA A 53 25.90 7.91 6.99
CA ALA A 53 27.17 7.45 7.54
C ALA A 53 27.22 5.94 7.83
N PHE A 54 26.15 5.17 7.63
CA PHE A 54 26.15 3.73 7.95
C PHE A 54 26.44 2.81 6.77
N PRO A 55 27.50 1.97 6.85
CA PRO A 55 27.80 0.96 5.84
C PRO A 55 26.81 -0.22 5.92
N THR A 56 26.15 -0.53 4.81
CA THR A 56 25.35 -1.75 4.62
C THR A 56 26.27 -2.98 4.63
N LYS A 57 26.68 -3.46 5.81
CA LYS A 57 27.47 -4.69 5.94
C LYS A 57 26.56 -5.91 5.75
N ASN A 58 26.50 -6.41 4.53
CA ASN A 58 26.00 -7.74 4.18
C ASN A 58 26.84 -8.81 4.89
N LYS A 59 26.37 -9.37 6.01
CA LYS A 59 26.91 -10.62 6.56
C LYS A 59 25.89 -11.73 6.37
N SER A 60 26.27 -12.75 5.62
CA SER A 60 25.60 -14.04 5.52
C SER A 60 25.42 -14.64 6.92
N VAL A 61 24.17 -14.86 7.32
CA VAL A 61 23.83 -15.49 8.61
C VAL A 61 23.81 -17.01 8.44
N PRO A 62 24.61 -17.79 9.20
CA PRO A 62 24.60 -19.24 9.14
C PRO A 62 23.32 -19.85 9.74
N ASN A 63 22.82 -20.91 9.12
CA ASN A 63 21.69 -21.74 9.56
C ASN A 63 22.00 -22.39 10.93
N SER A 64 21.51 -21.78 12.02
CA SER A 64 21.52 -22.36 13.38
C SER A 64 20.18 -22.07 14.06
N PRO A 65 19.68 -22.96 14.94
CA PRO A 65 18.32 -22.90 15.47
C PRO A 65 18.04 -21.60 16.23
N ILE A 66 16.96 -20.94 15.80
CA ILE A 66 16.73 -19.49 15.73
C ILE A 66 16.52 -18.77 17.08
N ARG A 67 16.55 -19.43 18.24
CA ARG A 67 16.13 -18.78 19.50
C ARG A 67 17.13 -17.81 20.13
N TYR A 68 18.44 -18.05 20.02
CA TYR A 68 19.43 -17.25 20.76
C TYR A 68 20.09 -16.12 19.95
N SER A 69 20.09 -16.18 18.61
CA SER A 69 20.70 -15.12 17.79
C SER A 69 19.80 -13.88 17.67
N TYR A 70 18.48 -14.04 17.77
CA TYR A 70 17.52 -12.94 17.63
C TYR A 70 17.72 -11.85 18.69
N TYR A 71 17.95 -12.23 19.95
CA TYR A 71 18.20 -11.26 21.02
C TYR A 71 19.45 -10.40 20.77
N LYS A 72 20.52 -10.98 20.20
CA LYS A 72 21.75 -10.21 19.90
C LYS A 72 21.59 -9.26 18.73
N ILE A 73 20.87 -9.65 17.67
CA ILE A 73 20.62 -8.78 16.52
C ILE A 73 19.67 -7.65 16.92
N ALA A 74 18.56 -7.98 17.60
CA ALA A 74 17.61 -7.00 18.11
C ALA A 74 18.27 -6.01 19.08
N ASN A 75 19.21 -6.46 19.93
CA ASN A 75 19.95 -5.56 20.82
C ASN A 75 20.90 -4.63 20.07
N LYS A 76 21.63 -5.10 19.05
CA LYS A 76 22.51 -4.22 18.26
C LYS A 76 21.74 -3.18 17.46
N GLU A 77 20.61 -3.56 16.87
CA GLU A 77 19.71 -2.62 16.20
C GLU A 77 19.11 -1.65 17.21
N SER A 78 18.69 -2.13 18.38
CA SER A 78 18.18 -1.28 19.49
C SER A 78 19.24 -0.27 19.95
N GLU A 79 20.50 -0.67 20.12
CA GLU A 79 21.60 0.24 20.47
C GLU A 79 21.84 1.31 19.40
N ALA A 80 21.85 0.94 18.12
CA ALA A 80 22.02 1.90 17.03
C ALA A 80 20.86 2.90 16.96
N VAL A 81 19.63 2.41 17.13
CA VAL A 81 18.43 3.24 17.18
C VAL A 81 18.44 4.18 18.37
N ASN A 82 18.80 3.66 19.55
CA ASN A 82 18.91 4.46 20.77
C ASN A 82 19.99 5.53 20.64
N ARG A 83 21.12 5.25 19.97
CA ARG A 83 22.13 6.27 19.66
C ARG A 83 21.57 7.38 18.75
N ASN A 84 20.89 7.03 17.66
CA ASN A 84 20.29 8.02 16.76
C ASN A 84 19.27 8.92 17.48
N LEU A 85 18.44 8.33 18.35
CA LEU A 85 17.48 9.10 19.15
C LEU A 85 18.20 9.98 20.18
N LEU A 86 19.20 9.46 20.90
CA LEU A 86 19.98 10.25 21.87
C LEU A 86 20.70 11.43 21.21
N GLU A 87 21.22 11.26 19.99
CA GLU A 87 21.79 12.34 19.19
C GLU A 87 20.73 13.37 18.78
N LEU A 88 19.56 12.92 18.32
CA LEU A 88 18.46 13.79 17.90
C LEU A 88 17.91 14.63 19.06
N PHE A 89 17.80 14.03 20.24
CA PHE A 89 17.27 14.68 21.45
C PHE A 89 18.35 15.40 22.26
N ALA A 90 19.63 15.36 21.86
CA ALA A 90 20.78 16.11 22.40
C ALA A 90 21.05 16.06 23.92
N SER A 91 20.17 15.47 24.74
CA SER A 91 20.37 15.17 26.15
C SER A 91 19.24 14.25 26.62
N LYS A 92 19.49 13.47 27.68
CA LYS A 92 18.39 12.79 28.41
C LYS A 92 17.30 13.77 28.83
N LYS A 93 17.63 15.06 28.98
CA LYS A 93 16.72 16.14 29.39
C LYS A 93 15.62 16.46 28.37
N TYR A 94 15.77 16.08 27.09
CA TYR A 94 14.75 16.27 26.04
C TYR A 94 14.11 14.96 25.55
N LEU A 95 14.24 13.87 26.30
CA LEU A 95 13.39 12.69 26.14
C LEU A 95 12.04 12.69 26.93
N PRO A 96 11.52 13.80 27.52
CA PRO A 96 10.21 13.79 28.13
C PRO A 96 9.13 14.00 27.07
N PHE A 97 8.13 13.12 27.03
CA PHE A 97 6.81 13.52 26.52
C PHE A 97 5.78 13.28 27.62
N LEU A 98 5.99 14.00 28.73
CA LEU A 98 4.99 14.32 29.73
C LEU A 98 5.07 15.82 30.07
N ALA A 99 5.13 16.69 29.07
CA ALA A 99 4.82 18.12 29.21
C ALA A 99 4.77 18.78 27.83
N SER A 100 4.01 19.87 27.74
CA SER A 100 3.48 20.59 26.58
C SER A 100 4.46 21.13 25.52
N GLU A 101 5.76 20.90 25.63
CA GLU A 101 6.76 21.44 24.70
C GLU A 101 7.43 20.29 23.94
N ILE A 102 6.72 19.76 22.94
CA ILE A 102 7.38 18.95 21.91
C ILE A 102 8.46 19.86 21.31
N PRO A 103 9.76 19.49 21.26
CA PRO A 103 10.70 20.22 20.41
C PRO A 103 10.06 20.34 19.03
N LYS A 104 10.30 21.41 18.26
CA LYS A 104 9.71 21.62 16.90
C LYS A 104 10.18 20.52 15.93
N LEU A 105 9.85 19.28 16.21
CA LEU A 105 10.10 18.08 15.47
C LEU A 105 9.06 18.00 14.36
N PRO A 106 9.45 17.48 13.20
CA PRO A 106 8.51 17.26 12.12
C PRO A 106 7.42 16.31 12.64
N PRO A 107 6.14 16.55 12.33
CA PRO A 107 5.06 15.67 12.75
C PRO A 107 5.35 14.18 12.51
N PRO A 108 4.84 13.25 13.34
CA PRO A 108 5.11 11.82 13.18
C PRO A 108 4.86 11.28 11.78
N TYR A 109 3.84 11.79 11.08
CA TYR A 109 3.62 11.48 9.67
C TYR A 109 4.80 11.88 8.80
N VAL A 110 5.33 13.10 8.93
CA VAL A 110 6.50 13.58 8.17
C VAL A 110 7.75 12.78 8.51
N ALA A 111 7.92 12.36 9.76
CA ALA A 111 9.05 11.51 10.17
C ALA A 111 8.92 10.06 9.65
N ALA A 112 7.70 9.49 9.72
CA ALA A 112 7.41 8.11 9.30
C ALA A 112 7.31 7.96 7.78
N ALA A 113 6.77 8.97 7.10
CA ALA A 113 6.91 9.19 5.67
C ALA A 113 8.37 9.57 5.42
N ALA A 114 9.28 8.60 5.44
CA ALA A 114 10.59 8.79 4.85
C ALA A 114 10.40 9.51 3.50
N PRO A 115 11.27 10.46 3.10
CA PRO A 115 11.02 11.36 1.97
C PRO A 115 10.76 10.64 0.63
N MET A 116 10.96 9.32 0.56
CA MET A 116 10.70 8.47 -0.59
C MET A 116 9.30 7.83 -0.65
N ASN A 117 8.46 7.87 0.40
CA ASN A 117 7.12 7.25 0.33
C ASN A 117 6.14 7.88 1.32
N PRO A 118 5.39 8.93 0.95
CA PRO A 118 4.49 9.68 1.83
C PRO A 118 3.19 8.93 2.24
N LYS A 119 3.18 7.60 2.20
CA LYS A 119 2.02 6.80 2.57
C LYS A 119 2.11 6.26 3.99
N ILE A 120 0.95 6.15 4.63
CA ILE A 120 0.78 5.45 5.90
C ILE A 120 0.03 4.13 5.65
N SER A 121 0.37 3.08 6.40
CA SER A 121 -0.39 1.83 6.36
C SER A 121 -1.61 1.90 7.31
N VAL A 122 -2.65 1.10 7.04
CA VAL A 122 -3.77 0.92 7.99
C VAL A 122 -3.25 0.52 9.37
N THR A 123 -2.25 -0.36 9.45
CA THR A 123 -1.63 -0.76 10.73
C THR A 123 -0.95 0.41 11.45
N GLN A 124 -0.32 1.33 10.71
CA GLN A 124 0.28 2.54 11.29
C GLN A 124 -0.76 3.54 11.79
N LEU A 125 -2.00 3.52 11.29
CA LEU A 125 -3.11 4.29 11.84
C LEU A 125 -3.59 3.74 13.20
N LEU A 126 -3.26 2.50 13.56
CA LEU A 126 -3.71 1.82 14.79
C LEU A 126 -2.76 2.04 15.98
N THR A 127 -2.41 3.30 16.27
CA THR A 127 -1.41 3.67 17.29
C THR A 127 -1.80 3.25 18.72
N ASP A 128 -3.09 3.13 19.02
CA ASP A 128 -3.61 2.74 20.35
C ASP A 128 -3.46 1.25 20.67
N SER A 129 -3.09 0.42 19.69
CA SER A 129 -3.00 -1.03 19.88
C SER A 129 -1.94 -1.44 20.91
N TRP A 130 -0.92 -0.61 21.12
CA TRP A 130 0.12 -0.82 22.13
C TRP A 130 0.39 0.42 22.99
N CYS A 131 1.03 1.44 22.42
CA CYS A 131 1.45 2.68 23.09
C CYS A 131 1.80 3.74 22.02
N GLU A 132 1.15 4.90 22.02
CA GLU A 132 1.43 5.92 20.99
C GLU A 132 2.82 6.54 21.15
N LEU A 133 3.34 6.60 22.38
CA LEU A 133 4.70 7.06 22.62
C LEU A 133 5.74 6.14 21.93
N ARG A 134 5.47 4.83 21.87
CA ARG A 134 6.29 3.90 21.09
C ARG A 134 6.18 4.19 19.60
N SER A 135 4.97 4.40 19.07
CA SER A 135 4.77 4.75 17.65
C SER A 135 5.46 6.06 17.29
N TYR A 136 5.48 7.02 18.22
CA TYR A 136 6.21 8.27 18.11
C TYR A 136 7.71 7.97 17.98
N TYR A 137 8.32 7.25 18.93
CA TYR A 137 9.73 6.84 18.84
C TYR A 137 10.06 6.06 17.56
N ASP A 138 9.19 5.13 17.14
CA ASP A 138 9.35 4.37 15.90
C ASP A 138 9.42 5.30 14.66
N SER A 139 8.68 6.41 14.67
CA SER A 139 8.64 7.37 13.57
C SER A 139 9.96 8.14 13.42
N TYR A 140 10.58 8.58 14.53
CA TYR A 140 11.86 9.31 14.50
C TYR A 140 13.09 8.42 14.47
N ALA A 141 12.97 7.19 14.95
CA ALA A 141 14.04 6.21 14.86
C ALA A 141 14.36 5.83 13.40
N CYS A 142 13.47 6.16 12.46
CA CYS A 142 13.48 5.73 11.06
C CYS A 142 13.83 4.24 10.89
N SER A 143 13.53 3.43 11.90
CA SER A 143 13.81 2.00 11.95
C SER A 143 12.54 1.28 12.28
N ARG A 144 12.24 0.23 11.53
CA ARG A 144 11.15 -0.69 11.90
C ARG A 144 11.70 -1.70 12.89
N ALA A 145 10.93 -2.03 13.91
CA ALA A 145 11.27 -3.16 14.76
C ALA A 145 11.30 -4.42 13.89
N ALA A 146 12.32 -5.26 14.08
CA ALA A 146 12.37 -6.57 13.44
C ALA A 146 11.09 -7.37 13.77
N PRO A 147 10.54 -8.14 12.81
CA PRO A 147 9.36 -8.94 13.05
C PRO A 147 9.63 -9.96 14.17
N SER A 148 8.70 -10.08 15.12
CA SER A 148 8.80 -11.12 16.15
C SER A 148 8.57 -12.50 15.55
N ALA A 149 8.99 -13.57 16.23
CA ALA A 149 8.73 -14.94 15.78
C ALA A 149 7.24 -15.22 15.54
N ALA A 150 6.36 -14.62 16.36
CA ALA A 150 4.92 -14.70 16.17
C ALA A 150 4.45 -13.97 14.90
N MET A 151 5.07 -12.83 14.56
CA MET A 151 4.78 -12.12 13.30
C MET A 151 5.27 -12.87 12.07
N VAL A 152 6.46 -13.49 12.14
CA VAL A 152 7.00 -14.34 11.05
C VAL A 152 6.07 -15.53 10.81
N SER A 153 5.77 -16.30 11.86
CA SER A 153 4.84 -17.43 11.78
C SER A 153 3.44 -17.00 11.29
N GLY A 154 2.95 -15.85 11.75
CA GLY A 154 1.69 -15.30 11.27
C GLY A 154 1.73 -14.95 9.78
N THR A 155 2.82 -14.37 9.29
CA THR A 155 2.99 -14.04 7.87
C THR A 155 2.98 -15.29 6.99
N GLU A 156 3.66 -16.36 7.41
CA GLU A 156 3.65 -17.66 6.72
C GLU A 156 2.24 -18.28 6.66
N GLN A 157 1.49 -18.19 7.77
CA GLN A 157 0.10 -18.67 7.80
C GLN A 157 -0.83 -17.84 6.91
N HIS A 158 -0.70 -16.52 6.89
CA HIS A 158 -1.47 -15.65 5.97
C HIS A 158 -1.17 -16.00 4.52
N LYS A 159 0.12 -16.17 4.17
CA LYS A 159 0.53 -16.59 2.85
C LYS A 159 -0.04 -17.96 2.47
N SER A 160 -0.01 -18.94 3.38
CA SER A 160 -0.65 -20.25 3.14
C SER A 160 -2.17 -20.14 2.92
N LEU A 161 -2.85 -19.22 3.61
CA LEU A 161 -4.28 -18.97 3.41
C LEU A 161 -4.54 -18.29 2.06
N GLU A 162 -3.68 -17.36 1.67
CA GLU A 162 -3.67 -16.68 0.36
C GLU A 162 -3.48 -17.70 -0.77
N ASP A 163 -2.41 -18.50 -0.72
CA ASP A 163 -2.07 -19.53 -1.71
C ASP A 163 -3.15 -20.62 -1.83
N ARG A 164 -3.93 -20.88 -0.77
CA ARG A 164 -5.09 -21.78 -0.82
C ARG A 164 -6.34 -21.16 -1.43
N THR A 165 -6.43 -19.84 -1.42
CA THR A 165 -7.59 -19.11 -1.95
C THR A 165 -7.39 -18.76 -3.42
N HIS A 166 -6.19 -18.28 -3.74
CA HIS A 166 -5.79 -17.91 -5.09
C HIS A 166 -5.06 -19.09 -5.71
N LYS A 167 -5.48 -19.52 -6.91
CA LYS A 167 -4.63 -20.43 -7.68
C LYS A 167 -3.28 -19.71 -7.89
N PRO A 168 -2.14 -20.34 -7.55
CA PRO A 168 -0.84 -19.71 -7.73
C PRO A 168 -0.71 -19.20 -9.16
N GLU A 169 -0.32 -17.94 -9.34
CA GLU A 169 0.03 -17.42 -10.66
C GLU A 169 1.14 -18.30 -11.21
N ILE A 170 0.84 -19.04 -12.28
CA ILE A 170 1.83 -19.91 -12.90
C ILE A 170 2.80 -18.98 -13.61
N ASN A 171 3.98 -18.79 -13.03
CA ASN A 171 5.06 -18.06 -13.69
C ASN A 171 5.70 -18.97 -14.76
N VAL A 172 4.97 -19.14 -15.87
CA VAL A 172 5.39 -19.91 -17.05
C VAL A 172 6.51 -19.22 -17.82
N THR A 173 6.78 -17.95 -17.50
CA THR A 173 7.69 -17.07 -18.26
C THR A 173 9.04 -16.86 -17.58
N LYS A 174 9.41 -17.68 -16.59
CA LYS A 174 10.69 -17.57 -15.87
C LYS A 174 11.91 -17.55 -16.80
N GLU A 175 11.92 -18.38 -17.85
CA GLU A 175 13.03 -18.43 -18.81
C GLU A 175 13.12 -17.14 -19.65
N ILE A 176 11.98 -16.57 -20.04
CA ILE A 176 11.91 -15.30 -20.77
C ILE A 176 12.42 -14.15 -19.88
N GLN A 177 12.00 -14.13 -18.61
CA GLN A 177 12.38 -13.11 -17.62
C GLN A 177 13.88 -13.08 -17.32
N LYS A 178 14.64 -14.18 -17.53
CA LYS A 178 16.11 -14.19 -17.33
C LYS A 178 16.83 -13.20 -18.25
N ASN A 179 16.25 -12.89 -19.40
CA ASN A 179 16.81 -11.98 -20.40
C ASN A 179 16.30 -10.54 -20.22
N PHE A 180 15.47 -10.27 -19.20
CA PHE A 180 14.95 -8.94 -18.96
C PHE A 180 16.06 -7.97 -18.56
N THR A 181 16.01 -6.78 -19.13
CA THR A 181 16.81 -5.66 -18.64
C THR A 181 16.32 -5.25 -17.24
N PRO A 182 17.14 -4.55 -16.44
CA PRO A 182 16.69 -4.01 -15.15
C PRO A 182 15.45 -3.12 -15.26
N ILE A 183 15.26 -2.41 -16.37
CA ILE A 183 14.08 -1.57 -16.63
C ILE A 183 12.84 -2.44 -16.81
N MET A 184 12.92 -3.49 -17.64
CA MET A 184 11.81 -4.43 -17.84
C MET A 184 11.39 -5.13 -16.53
N MET A 185 12.36 -5.50 -15.69
CA MET A 185 12.07 -6.06 -14.37
C MET A 185 11.38 -5.07 -13.44
N ASP A 186 11.76 -3.79 -13.48
CA ASP A 186 11.12 -2.74 -12.71
C ASP A 186 9.68 -2.49 -13.20
N GLN A 187 9.47 -2.42 -14.52
CA GLN A 187 8.14 -2.33 -15.12
C GLN A 187 7.23 -3.48 -14.66
N LEU A 188 7.70 -4.74 -14.73
CA LEU A 188 6.92 -5.90 -14.26
C LEU A 188 6.54 -5.78 -12.77
N LYS A 189 7.49 -5.35 -11.94
CA LYS A 189 7.28 -5.14 -10.50
C LYS A 189 6.28 -4.01 -10.21
N ASN A 190 6.31 -2.93 -11.00
CA ASN A 190 5.40 -1.80 -10.83
C ASN A 190 3.93 -2.20 -11.09
N PHE A 191 3.69 -3.22 -11.92
CA PHE A 191 2.36 -3.76 -12.21
C PHE A 191 1.88 -4.85 -11.24
N GLU A 192 2.75 -5.48 -10.47
CA GLU A 192 2.44 -6.64 -9.62
C GLU A 192 1.21 -6.41 -8.72
N ARG A 193 1.14 -5.25 -8.05
CA ARG A 193 0.01 -4.90 -7.17
C ARG A 193 -1.31 -4.81 -7.96
N THR A 194 -1.25 -4.24 -9.16
CA THR A 194 -2.40 -3.98 -10.02
C THR A 194 -2.91 -5.27 -10.64
N LEU A 195 -2.01 -6.15 -11.08
CA LEU A 195 -2.33 -7.50 -11.56
C LEU A 195 -2.94 -8.37 -10.45
N ASN A 196 -2.37 -8.32 -9.24
CA ASN A 196 -2.95 -8.99 -8.08
C ASN A 196 -4.36 -8.49 -7.80
N LEU A 197 -4.59 -7.17 -7.83
CA LEU A 197 -5.92 -6.59 -7.63
C LEU A 197 -6.93 -7.08 -8.68
N ILE A 198 -6.54 -7.17 -9.96
CA ILE A 198 -7.37 -7.78 -11.00
C ILE A 198 -7.71 -9.22 -10.61
N SER A 199 -6.69 -10.03 -10.28
CA SER A 199 -6.85 -11.42 -9.88
C SER A 199 -7.84 -11.56 -8.71
N ARG A 200 -7.76 -10.65 -7.72
CA ARG A 200 -8.70 -10.61 -6.58
C ARG A 200 -10.14 -10.30 -7.01
N PHE A 201 -10.36 -9.38 -7.95
CA PHE A 201 -11.69 -9.15 -8.52
C PHE A 201 -12.21 -10.38 -9.27
N ILE A 202 -11.36 -11.04 -10.06
CA ILE A 202 -11.72 -12.28 -10.75
C ILE A 202 -12.13 -13.35 -9.73
N ASP A 203 -11.37 -13.53 -8.64
CA ASP A 203 -11.71 -14.52 -7.61
C ASP A 203 -13.01 -14.19 -6.86
N LEU A 204 -13.35 -12.92 -6.67
CA LEU A 204 -14.68 -12.55 -6.18
C LEU A 204 -15.80 -12.98 -7.13
N LEU A 205 -15.58 -12.89 -8.45
CA LEU A 205 -16.57 -13.28 -9.46
C LEU A 205 -16.65 -14.79 -9.69
N THR A 206 -15.53 -15.51 -9.51
CA THR A 206 -15.42 -16.93 -9.85
C THR A 206 -15.49 -17.88 -8.66
N ILE A 207 -15.16 -17.41 -7.45
CA ILE A 207 -15.24 -18.21 -6.22
C ILE A 207 -15.85 -17.46 -5.02
N GLY A 208 -16.30 -16.22 -5.21
CA GLY A 208 -17.01 -15.45 -4.19
C GLY A 208 -16.15 -14.94 -3.04
N LYS A 209 -14.83 -15.06 -3.16
CA LYS A 209 -13.91 -14.75 -2.07
C LYS A 209 -12.53 -14.35 -2.60
N ALA A 210 -11.89 -13.42 -1.92
CA ALA A 210 -10.53 -12.99 -2.21
C ALA A 210 -9.78 -12.64 -0.93
N ARG A 211 -8.47 -12.89 -0.89
CA ARG A 211 -7.57 -12.51 0.19
C ARG A 211 -6.59 -11.43 -0.25
N GLU A 212 -6.01 -10.75 0.73
CA GLU A 212 -5.03 -9.67 0.49
C GLU A 212 -5.57 -8.63 -0.52
N PHE A 213 -6.82 -8.20 -0.32
CA PHE A 213 -7.47 -7.25 -1.21
C PHE A 213 -6.94 -5.84 -0.93
N ALA A 214 -6.24 -5.25 -1.90
CA ALA A 214 -5.62 -3.94 -1.71
C ALA A 214 -6.68 -2.83 -1.58
N VAL A 215 -6.54 -1.99 -0.55
CA VAL A 215 -7.40 -0.83 -0.30
C VAL A 215 -6.58 0.43 -0.11
N THR A 216 -7.14 1.55 -0.54
CA THR A 216 -6.51 2.87 -0.47
C THR A 216 -7.56 3.91 -0.07
N ALA A 217 -7.16 4.88 0.76
CA ALA A 217 -7.92 6.07 1.05
C ALA A 217 -6.99 7.29 1.15
N ILE A 218 -7.55 8.48 1.00
CA ILE A 218 -6.84 9.74 1.19
C ILE A 218 -7.47 10.46 2.38
N ILE A 219 -6.63 11.06 3.21
CA ILE A 219 -7.01 11.85 4.38
C ILE A 219 -6.62 13.30 4.10
N ASN A 220 -7.54 14.23 4.32
CA ASN A 220 -7.25 15.66 4.31
C ASN A 220 -6.66 16.06 5.69
N LYS A 221 -5.47 16.66 5.71
CA LYS A 221 -4.78 17.05 6.96
C LYS A 221 -5.46 18.21 7.67
N GLU A 222 -6.10 19.12 6.92
CA GLU A 222 -6.80 20.28 7.45
C GLU A 222 -8.10 19.86 8.13
N THR A 223 -8.99 19.20 7.37
CA THR A 223 -10.28 18.75 7.89
C THR A 223 -10.15 17.54 8.81
N LYS A 224 -9.05 16.77 8.67
CA LYS A 224 -8.79 15.48 9.35
C LYS A 224 -9.77 14.37 8.93
N GLU A 225 -10.48 14.58 7.83
CA GLU A 225 -11.47 13.65 7.30
C GLU A 225 -10.91 12.83 6.15
N LEU A 226 -11.49 11.65 5.94
CA LEU A 226 -11.27 10.86 4.73
C LEU A 226 -11.94 11.55 3.54
N ILE A 227 -11.31 11.49 2.38
CA ILE A 227 -11.90 11.99 1.14
C ILE A 227 -12.82 10.92 0.58
N ASP A 228 -14.04 11.33 0.26
CA ASP A 228 -15.03 10.55 -0.44
C ASP A 228 -15.32 11.12 -1.83
N VAL A 229 -16.23 10.46 -2.56
CA VAL A 229 -16.68 10.88 -3.89
C VAL A 229 -17.00 12.38 -3.99
N ASN A 230 -17.64 12.96 -2.96
CA ASN A 230 -18.12 14.34 -2.99
C ASN A 230 -16.98 15.37 -2.96
N ASN A 231 -15.80 14.96 -2.48
CA ASN A 231 -14.66 15.83 -2.28
C ASN A 231 -13.47 15.48 -3.18
N LEU A 232 -13.59 14.48 -4.05
CA LEU A 232 -12.52 14.08 -4.98
C LEU A 232 -12.10 15.17 -5.94
N GLN A 233 -13.03 16.00 -6.42
CA GLN A 233 -12.71 17.07 -7.38
C GLN A 233 -11.68 18.08 -6.82
N LYS A 234 -11.51 18.11 -5.49
CA LYS A 234 -10.49 18.91 -4.81
C LYS A 234 -9.08 18.31 -4.93
N LEU A 235 -8.95 17.08 -5.43
CA LEU A 235 -7.68 16.39 -5.66
C LEU A 235 -7.16 16.68 -7.07
N ALA A 236 -6.27 17.67 -7.19
CA ALA A 236 -5.57 17.97 -8.45
C ALA A 236 -4.59 16.86 -8.91
N PHE A 237 -4.49 15.73 -8.20
CA PHE A 237 -3.50 14.68 -8.44
C PHE A 237 -3.70 13.91 -9.74
N VAL A 238 -4.93 13.86 -10.25
CA VAL A 238 -5.28 13.00 -11.41
C VAL A 238 -4.42 13.31 -12.64
N HIS A 239 -3.99 14.57 -12.78
CA HIS A 239 -3.19 15.06 -13.91
C HIS A 239 -1.67 15.04 -13.68
N GLN A 240 -1.18 14.62 -12.51
CA GLN A 240 0.25 14.70 -12.20
C GLN A 240 0.99 13.42 -12.62
N LYS A 241 2.14 13.60 -13.29
CA LYS A 241 3.03 12.52 -13.74
C LYS A 241 4.07 12.09 -12.71
N SER A 242 4.37 12.97 -11.74
CA SER A 242 5.48 12.77 -10.81
C SER A 242 5.02 12.73 -9.35
N PRO A 243 5.75 12.03 -8.47
CA PRO A 243 5.45 12.00 -7.04
C PRO A 243 5.54 13.42 -6.49
N CYS A 244 4.40 14.03 -6.15
CA CYS A 244 4.41 15.24 -5.34
C CYS A 244 4.19 14.84 -3.88
N TYR A 245 5.07 15.30 -3.01
CA TYR A 245 4.69 15.42 -1.62
C TYR A 245 3.52 16.40 -1.58
N ASN A 246 2.39 15.96 -1.03
CA ASN A 246 1.27 16.86 -0.84
C ASN A 246 1.16 17.23 0.64
N ASP A 247 1.40 18.52 0.90
CA ASP A 247 1.32 19.08 2.25
C ASP A 247 -0.09 19.02 2.83
N GLN A 248 -1.14 18.93 1.99
CA GLN A 248 -2.55 18.92 2.40
C GLN A 248 -3.12 17.53 2.63
N PHE A 249 -2.54 16.47 2.03
CA PHE A 249 -3.15 15.14 2.03
C PHE A 249 -2.21 14.04 2.54
N ILE A 250 -2.77 13.02 3.19
CA ILE A 250 -2.08 11.79 3.58
C ILE A 250 -2.71 10.63 2.83
N LEU A 251 -1.90 9.84 2.14
CA LEU A 251 -2.35 8.59 1.55
C LEU A 251 -2.27 7.47 2.59
N ALA A 252 -3.39 6.79 2.81
CA ALA A 252 -3.48 5.60 3.65
C ALA A 252 -3.76 4.37 2.77
N SER A 253 -3.01 3.29 2.96
CA SER A 253 -3.22 2.05 2.20
C SER A 253 -3.10 0.81 3.07
N GLY A 254 -3.67 -0.30 2.62
CA GLY A 254 -3.56 -1.58 3.32
C GLY A 254 -4.02 -2.74 2.46
N TYR A 255 -3.91 -3.94 3.02
CA TYR A 255 -4.42 -5.15 2.42
C TYR A 255 -5.46 -5.73 3.37
N LEU A 256 -6.69 -5.87 2.88
CA LEU A 256 -7.76 -6.55 3.57
C LEU A 256 -7.50 -8.06 3.47
N ASP A 257 -7.26 -8.70 4.62
CA ASP A 257 -6.90 -10.12 4.68
C ASP A 257 -7.90 -11.03 3.97
N TYR A 258 -9.21 -10.75 4.10
CA TYR A 258 -10.24 -11.60 3.50
C TYR A 258 -11.54 -10.84 3.21
N LEU A 259 -11.99 -10.92 1.96
CA LEU A 259 -13.27 -10.39 1.47
C LEU A 259 -14.08 -11.56 0.93
N ARG A 260 -15.33 -11.71 1.40
CA ARG A 260 -16.15 -12.87 1.06
C ARG A 260 -17.61 -12.49 0.86
N SER A 261 -18.24 -13.02 -0.19
CA SER A 261 -19.69 -13.04 -0.30
C SER A 261 -20.30 -14.12 0.59
N GLU A 262 -21.28 -13.74 1.43
CA GLU A 262 -22.00 -14.67 2.30
C GLU A 262 -23.05 -15.51 1.55
N SER A 263 -23.48 -15.07 0.35
CA SER A 263 -24.49 -15.77 -0.46
C SER A 263 -23.93 -16.21 -1.81
N TYR A 264 -22.63 -16.47 -1.85
CA TYR A 264 -22.00 -16.93 -3.07
C TYR A 264 -22.60 -18.28 -3.51
N VAL A 265 -23.13 -18.29 -4.72
CA VAL A 265 -23.53 -19.47 -5.47
C VAL A 265 -22.65 -19.47 -6.72
N ASN A 266 -22.16 -20.63 -7.16
CA ASN A 266 -21.30 -20.83 -8.34
C ASN A 266 -21.39 -19.67 -9.34
N GLY A 267 -20.27 -18.99 -9.53
CA GLY A 267 -20.08 -17.83 -10.42
C GLY A 267 -19.43 -18.27 -11.73
N LEU A 268 -18.62 -17.38 -12.31
CA LEU A 268 -17.92 -17.69 -13.56
C LEU A 268 -16.91 -18.83 -13.33
N GLU A 269 -16.85 -19.77 -14.26
CA GLU A 269 -15.87 -20.85 -14.20
C GLU A 269 -14.51 -20.31 -14.64
N LYS A 270 -13.62 -20.04 -13.66
CA LYS A 270 -12.30 -19.44 -13.91
C LYS A 270 -11.48 -20.26 -14.92
N GLU A 271 -11.60 -21.59 -14.89
CA GLU A 271 -10.89 -22.52 -15.77
C GLU A 271 -11.41 -22.48 -17.21
N LYS A 272 -12.69 -22.21 -17.40
CA LYS A 272 -13.29 -22.07 -18.73
C LYS A 272 -13.24 -20.64 -19.26
N TRP A 273 -12.55 -19.74 -18.57
CA TRP A 273 -12.44 -18.33 -18.93
C TRP A 273 -12.00 -18.11 -20.38
N ILE A 274 -10.87 -18.70 -20.74
CA ILE A 274 -10.26 -18.56 -22.06
C ILE A 274 -11.12 -19.28 -23.11
N GLN A 275 -11.66 -20.44 -22.75
CA GLN A 275 -12.52 -21.25 -23.62
C GLN A 275 -13.84 -20.54 -23.96
N ASN A 276 -14.42 -19.83 -22.98
CA ASN A 276 -15.69 -19.13 -23.12
C ASN A 276 -15.56 -17.72 -23.69
N ASN A 277 -14.33 -17.24 -23.95
CA ASN A 277 -14.05 -15.92 -24.49
C ASN A 277 -14.83 -14.79 -23.80
N TYR A 278 -14.93 -14.84 -22.47
CA TYR A 278 -15.62 -13.78 -21.73
C TYR A 278 -15.02 -12.41 -22.08
N SER A 279 -15.90 -11.45 -22.36
CA SER A 279 -15.52 -10.06 -22.65
C SER A 279 -15.39 -9.26 -21.36
N LEU A 280 -14.78 -8.06 -21.43
CA LEU A 280 -14.76 -7.15 -20.28
C LEU A 280 -16.19 -6.76 -19.86
N ASN A 281 -17.11 -6.53 -20.80
CA ASN A 281 -18.49 -6.18 -20.47
C ASN A 281 -19.19 -7.33 -19.74
N THR A 282 -18.96 -8.58 -20.16
CA THR A 282 -19.50 -9.77 -19.47
C THR A 282 -19.03 -9.82 -18.01
N LEU A 283 -17.77 -9.45 -17.72
CA LEU A 283 -17.29 -9.35 -16.33
C LEU A 283 -18.01 -8.25 -15.53
N LEU A 284 -18.14 -7.08 -16.14
CA LEU A 284 -18.70 -5.91 -15.49
C LEU A 284 -20.23 -6.03 -15.29
N GLU A 285 -20.89 -6.86 -16.08
CA GLU A 285 -22.30 -7.23 -15.94
C GLU A 285 -22.50 -8.40 -14.95
N THR A 286 -21.43 -9.13 -14.62
CA THR A 286 -21.51 -10.24 -13.65
C THR A 286 -21.71 -9.68 -12.24
N SER A 287 -22.85 -9.98 -11.63
CA SER A 287 -23.13 -9.54 -10.26
C SER A 287 -22.56 -10.51 -9.22
N ILE A 288 -21.87 -9.97 -8.22
CA ILE A 288 -21.56 -10.70 -6.99
C ILE A 288 -22.86 -10.87 -6.20
N LYS A 289 -23.35 -12.12 -6.11
CA LYS A 289 -24.53 -12.47 -5.33
C LYS A 289 -24.24 -12.31 -3.84
N GLY A 290 -25.18 -11.76 -3.07
CA GLY A 290 -25.07 -11.63 -1.62
C GLY A 290 -24.26 -10.44 -1.10
N PRO A 291 -24.30 -10.19 0.22
CA PRO A 291 -23.48 -9.16 0.84
C PRO A 291 -22.02 -9.61 0.96
N LEU A 292 -21.11 -8.66 0.71
CA LEU A 292 -19.67 -8.82 0.84
C LEU A 292 -19.23 -8.48 2.27
N THR A 293 -18.80 -9.49 3.03
CA THR A 293 -18.26 -9.35 4.37
C THR A 293 -16.77 -9.08 4.32
N VAL A 294 -16.35 -8.01 4.99
CA VAL A 294 -14.96 -7.68 5.26
C VAL A 294 -14.51 -8.46 6.49
N ILE A 295 -13.40 -9.19 6.36
CA ILE A 295 -12.89 -10.12 7.37
C ILE A 295 -11.41 -9.86 7.61
N ASP A 296 -11.06 -9.66 8.87
CA ASP A 296 -9.67 -9.58 9.33
C ASP A 296 -9.28 -10.95 9.92
N VAL A 297 -8.06 -11.40 9.66
CA VAL A 297 -7.56 -12.71 10.07
C VAL A 297 -6.46 -12.54 11.11
N LYS A 298 -6.58 -13.28 12.21
CA LYS A 298 -5.61 -13.28 13.30
C LYS A 298 -5.07 -14.68 13.54
N THR A 299 -3.78 -14.84 13.35
CA THR A 299 -3.08 -16.10 13.58
C THR A 299 -2.58 -16.17 15.02
N ARG A 300 -2.59 -17.39 15.57
CA ARG A 300 -2.13 -17.69 16.93
C ARG A 300 -1.33 -18.99 16.93
N GLY A 301 -0.33 -19.08 17.81
CA GLY A 301 0.37 -20.34 18.07
C GLY A 301 -0.37 -21.27 19.04
N LYS A 302 -1.48 -20.81 19.64
CA LYS A 302 -2.39 -21.60 20.47
C LYS A 302 -3.82 -21.13 20.20
N PRO A 303 -4.86 -21.99 20.27
CA PRO A 303 -6.24 -21.65 19.96
C PRO A 303 -6.89 -20.81 21.10
N ILE A 304 -6.32 -19.64 21.37
CA ILE A 304 -6.73 -18.73 22.45
C ILE A 304 -6.91 -17.33 21.87
N VAL A 305 -8.13 -16.81 22.03
CA VAL A 305 -8.44 -15.40 21.74
C VAL A 305 -7.82 -14.52 22.82
N THR A 306 -7.23 -13.39 22.43
CA THR A 306 -6.66 -12.46 23.42
C THR A 306 -7.78 -11.88 24.30
N LYS A 307 -7.52 -11.80 25.60
CA LYS A 307 -8.43 -11.14 26.56
C LYS A 307 -8.11 -9.66 26.74
N SER A 308 -7.03 -9.15 26.13
CA SER A 308 -6.64 -7.75 26.26
C SER A 308 -7.65 -6.85 25.54
N LYS A 309 -8.34 -6.00 26.31
CA LYS A 309 -9.34 -5.06 25.79
C LYS A 309 -8.76 -4.13 24.72
N GLY A 310 -7.57 -3.57 24.95
CA GLY A 310 -6.91 -2.68 24.00
C GLY A 310 -6.61 -3.36 22.66
N VAL A 311 -6.15 -4.61 22.69
CA VAL A 311 -5.88 -5.39 21.46
C VAL A 311 -7.19 -5.69 20.70
N LEU A 312 -8.23 -6.10 21.41
CA LEU A 312 -9.55 -6.36 20.80
C LEU A 312 -10.15 -5.08 20.18
N ILE A 313 -10.00 -3.93 20.85
CA ILE A 313 -10.40 -2.62 20.32
C ILE A 313 -9.60 -2.28 19.06
N GLY A 314 -8.28 -2.48 19.08
CA GLY A 314 -7.42 -2.27 17.92
C GLY A 314 -7.85 -3.11 16.71
N HIS A 315 -8.18 -4.38 16.92
CA HIS A 315 -8.69 -5.22 15.83
C HIS A 315 -10.03 -4.72 15.27
N ARG A 316 -10.95 -4.24 16.13
CA ARG A 316 -12.24 -3.66 15.68
C ARG A 316 -12.03 -2.42 14.82
N TYR A 317 -11.09 -1.55 15.19
CA TYR A 317 -10.76 -0.39 14.36
C TYR A 317 -10.09 -0.80 13.05
N GLN A 318 -9.19 -1.81 13.07
CA GLN A 318 -8.55 -2.31 11.84
C GLN A 318 -9.56 -2.75 10.79
N ILE A 319 -10.49 -3.63 11.18
CA ILE A 319 -11.50 -4.16 10.25
C ILE A 319 -12.50 -3.08 9.83
N GLY A 320 -12.84 -2.16 10.73
CA GLY A 320 -13.66 -1.00 10.42
C GLY A 320 -13.00 -0.06 9.40
N LEU A 321 -11.67 0.14 9.49
CA LEU A 321 -10.92 0.91 8.51
C LEU A 321 -10.87 0.22 7.15
N TYR A 322 -10.61 -1.08 7.08
CA TYR A 322 -10.67 -1.81 5.81
C TYR A 322 -12.05 -1.73 5.17
N ARG A 323 -13.12 -1.91 5.96
CA ARG A 323 -14.50 -1.77 5.49
C ARG A 323 -14.80 -0.35 5.01
N LYS A 324 -14.30 0.66 5.72
CA LYS A 324 -14.44 2.07 5.35
C LYS A 324 -13.70 2.36 4.04
N PHE A 325 -12.45 1.95 3.92
CA PHE A 325 -11.62 2.25 2.75
C PHE A 325 -12.18 1.60 1.50
N LEU A 326 -12.55 0.31 1.57
CA LEU A 326 -13.20 -0.36 0.46
C LEU A 326 -14.54 0.29 0.11
N GLY A 327 -15.31 0.71 1.12
CA GLY A 327 -16.54 1.48 0.92
C GLY A 327 -16.32 2.77 0.14
N LEU A 328 -15.33 3.58 0.55
CA LEU A 328 -14.98 4.84 -0.13
C LEU A 328 -14.56 4.60 -1.58
N MET A 329 -13.71 3.59 -1.83
CA MET A 329 -13.31 3.22 -3.20
C MET A 329 -14.50 2.77 -4.06
N SER A 330 -15.55 2.21 -3.44
CA SER A 330 -16.79 1.76 -4.08
C SER A 330 -17.92 2.78 -4.04
N GLY A 331 -17.63 4.04 -3.72
CA GLY A 331 -18.58 5.16 -3.80
C GLY A 331 -19.40 5.45 -2.54
N GLU A 332 -19.12 4.80 -1.41
CA GLU A 332 -19.71 5.21 -0.13
C GLU A 332 -19.17 6.59 0.29
N ASN A 333 -20.00 7.42 0.91
CA ASN A 333 -19.57 8.71 1.44
C ASN A 333 -18.90 8.58 2.84
N VAL A 334 -18.39 9.68 3.40
CA VAL A 334 -17.76 9.67 4.74
C VAL A 334 -18.74 9.25 5.86
N SER A 335 -20.05 9.51 5.74
CA SER A 335 -21.03 9.06 6.74
C SER A 335 -21.37 7.56 6.63
N GLY A 336 -20.94 6.88 5.56
CA GLY A 336 -21.26 5.48 5.29
C GLY A 336 -22.66 5.28 4.71
N ILE A 337 -23.31 6.37 4.29
CA ILE A 337 -24.60 6.35 3.60
C ILE A 337 -24.32 6.31 2.09
N ASN A 338 -25.07 5.51 1.35
CA ASN A 338 -25.03 5.57 -0.11
C ASN A 338 -25.80 6.81 -0.56
N SER A 339 -25.10 7.93 -0.78
CA SER A 339 -25.66 9.02 -1.56
C SER A 339 -25.97 8.53 -2.99
N PRO A 340 -26.93 9.13 -3.71
CA PRO A 340 -27.09 8.86 -5.14
C PRO A 340 -25.76 9.16 -5.85
N ILE A 341 -25.08 8.11 -6.30
CA ILE A 341 -23.79 8.18 -6.99
C ILE A 341 -23.91 7.38 -8.28
N SER A 342 -23.45 7.96 -9.39
CA SER A 342 -23.44 7.26 -10.68
C SER A 342 -22.32 6.22 -10.74
N VAL A 343 -22.46 5.24 -11.65
CA VAL A 343 -21.39 4.27 -11.92
C VAL A 343 -20.11 4.97 -12.34
N ASP A 344 -20.22 6.04 -13.13
CA ASP A 344 -19.07 6.84 -13.58
C ASP A 344 -18.33 7.48 -12.40
N GLN A 345 -19.06 8.09 -11.46
CA GLN A 345 -18.45 8.67 -10.25
C GLN A 345 -17.73 7.62 -9.39
N ILE A 346 -18.26 6.39 -9.30
CA ILE A 346 -17.56 5.29 -8.61
C ILE A 346 -16.26 4.96 -9.34
N ASN A 347 -16.31 4.85 -10.67
CA ASN A 347 -15.13 4.56 -11.51
C ASN A 347 -14.07 5.65 -11.36
N GLU A 348 -14.46 6.93 -11.39
CA GLU A 348 -13.59 8.08 -11.18
C GLU A 348 -12.95 8.07 -9.78
N THR A 349 -13.73 7.68 -8.76
CA THR A 349 -13.25 7.55 -7.37
C THR A 349 -12.15 6.50 -7.25
N ALA A 350 -12.45 5.28 -7.69
CA ALA A 350 -11.48 4.19 -7.65
C ALA A 350 -10.24 4.50 -8.48
N TYR A 351 -10.42 5.05 -9.68
CA TYR A 351 -9.32 5.47 -10.56
C TYR A 351 -8.41 6.49 -9.88
N THR A 352 -8.98 7.57 -9.32
CA THR A 352 -8.23 8.62 -8.65
C THR A 352 -7.40 8.06 -7.49
N LEU A 353 -7.99 7.20 -6.65
CA LEU A 353 -7.30 6.61 -5.50
C LEU A 353 -6.18 5.65 -5.93
N LEU A 354 -6.40 4.83 -6.96
CA LEU A 354 -5.40 3.88 -7.46
C LEU A 354 -4.24 4.56 -8.19
N VAL A 355 -4.52 5.57 -9.02
CA VAL A 355 -3.48 6.39 -9.68
C VAL A 355 -2.68 7.16 -8.63
N THR A 356 -3.34 7.77 -7.66
CA THR A 356 -2.66 8.51 -6.58
C THR A 356 -1.75 7.57 -5.76
N ASP A 357 -2.20 6.35 -5.43
CA ASP A 357 -1.36 5.37 -4.73
C ASP A 357 -0.12 4.99 -5.54
N SER A 358 -0.26 4.78 -6.84
CA SER A 358 0.87 4.46 -7.73
C SER A 358 1.86 5.62 -7.85
N VAL A 359 1.37 6.83 -8.10
CA VAL A 359 2.22 8.03 -8.21
C VAL A 359 2.96 8.30 -6.90
N GLN A 360 2.29 8.19 -5.75
CA GLN A 360 2.95 8.40 -4.45
C GLN A 360 3.95 7.31 -4.09
N ARG A 361 3.88 6.13 -4.71
CA ARG A 361 4.90 5.08 -4.57
C ARG A 361 6.15 5.33 -5.41
N GLY A 362 6.15 6.37 -6.24
CA GLY A 362 7.26 6.66 -7.14
C GLY A 362 7.10 6.09 -8.54
N TYR A 363 5.95 5.48 -8.87
CA TYR A 363 5.76 4.87 -10.18
C TYR A 363 5.40 5.93 -11.21
N ASP A 364 6.04 5.86 -12.39
CA ASP A 364 5.56 6.57 -13.56
C ASP A 364 4.35 5.81 -14.11
N VAL A 365 3.15 6.34 -13.87
CA VAL A 365 1.91 5.69 -14.29
C VAL A 365 1.69 5.77 -15.80
N ASP A 366 2.39 6.68 -16.49
CA ASP A 366 2.26 6.96 -17.91
C ASP A 366 3.37 6.28 -18.74
N GLU A 367 4.39 5.71 -18.10
CA GLU A 367 5.46 4.98 -18.76
C GLU A 367 4.90 3.83 -19.62
N PRO A 368 5.18 3.81 -20.93
CA PRO A 368 4.87 2.68 -21.79
C PRO A 368 5.58 1.41 -21.34
N VAL A 369 4.82 0.34 -21.12
CA VAL A 369 5.36 -0.99 -20.81
C VAL A 369 6.05 -1.55 -22.03
N ASP A 370 7.22 -2.17 -21.86
CA ASP A 370 7.87 -2.89 -22.94
C ASP A 370 6.94 -4.01 -23.47
N PRO A 371 6.75 -4.15 -24.79
CA PRO A 371 5.84 -5.15 -25.37
C PRO A 371 6.07 -6.59 -24.87
N VAL A 372 7.33 -6.98 -24.64
CA VAL A 372 7.69 -8.31 -24.11
C VAL A 372 7.24 -8.45 -22.66
N VAL A 373 7.36 -7.39 -21.86
CA VAL A 373 6.84 -7.36 -20.48
C VAL A 373 5.31 -7.50 -20.48
N GLY A 374 4.61 -6.79 -21.38
CA GLY A 374 3.16 -6.90 -21.54
C GLY A 374 2.70 -8.33 -21.87
N LEU A 375 3.41 -9.02 -22.77
CA LEU A 375 3.14 -10.43 -23.08
C LEU A 375 3.46 -11.37 -21.91
N VAL A 376 4.50 -11.11 -21.13
CA VAL A 376 4.81 -11.86 -19.90
C VAL A 376 3.71 -11.70 -18.85
N MET A 377 3.19 -10.48 -18.68
CA MET A 377 2.06 -10.22 -17.79
C MET A 377 0.84 -11.03 -18.23
N LEU A 378 0.53 -11.04 -19.53
CA LEU A 378 -0.58 -11.79 -20.12
C LEU A 378 -0.42 -13.30 -19.95
N ALA A 379 0.76 -13.84 -20.23
CA ALA A 379 1.02 -15.27 -20.10
C ALA A 379 0.85 -15.76 -18.65
N ASN A 380 1.32 -14.97 -17.67
CA ASN A 380 1.18 -15.30 -16.26
C ASN A 380 -0.23 -14.99 -15.71
N ASN A 381 -0.98 -14.09 -16.36
CA ASN A 381 -2.31 -13.64 -15.95
C ASN A 381 -3.30 -13.61 -17.13
N PRO A 382 -3.74 -14.77 -17.65
CA PRO A 382 -4.54 -14.83 -18.88
C PRO A 382 -5.84 -14.00 -18.87
N TRP A 383 -6.39 -13.73 -17.69
CA TRP A 383 -7.61 -12.93 -17.54
C TRP A 383 -7.45 -11.45 -17.91
N ILE A 384 -6.21 -10.92 -18.00
CA ILE A 384 -6.01 -9.52 -18.43
C ILE A 384 -6.24 -9.34 -19.93
N ILE A 385 -6.37 -10.42 -20.71
CA ILE A 385 -6.53 -10.32 -22.17
C ILE A 385 -7.69 -9.44 -22.59
N THR A 386 -8.82 -9.49 -21.87
CA THR A 386 -9.98 -8.63 -22.15
C THR A 386 -9.67 -7.16 -21.95
N MET A 387 -8.81 -6.83 -20.99
CA MET A 387 -8.36 -5.46 -20.75
C MET A 387 -7.39 -5.02 -21.85
N LEU A 388 -6.45 -5.89 -22.23
CA LEU A 388 -5.49 -5.62 -23.31
C LEU A 388 -6.18 -5.41 -24.66
N GLU A 389 -7.20 -6.21 -24.98
CA GLU A 389 -8.03 -6.04 -26.17
C GLU A 389 -8.70 -4.66 -26.21
N GLN A 390 -9.21 -4.18 -25.06
CA GLN A 390 -9.81 -2.85 -24.96
C GLN A 390 -8.77 -1.74 -25.18
N ILE A 391 -7.56 -1.88 -24.63
CA ILE A 391 -6.49 -0.89 -24.80
C ILE A 391 -5.97 -0.87 -26.24
N CYS A 392 -5.87 -2.04 -26.87
CA CYS A 392 -5.39 -2.20 -28.25
C CYS A 392 -6.27 -1.44 -29.25
N VAL A 393 -7.60 -1.60 -29.15
CA VAL A 393 -8.55 -1.18 -30.20
C VAL A 393 -9.17 0.20 -29.93
N ASN A 394 -9.36 0.59 -28.66
CA ASN A 394 -10.19 1.74 -28.32
C ASN A 394 -9.41 3.01 -27.99
N ASP A 395 -9.85 4.13 -28.58
CA ASP A 395 -9.38 5.48 -28.24
C ASP A 395 -9.97 6.02 -26.94
N LEU A 396 -10.96 5.36 -26.36
CA LEU A 396 -11.53 5.75 -25.09
C LEU A 396 -11.77 4.47 -24.29
N LEU A 397 -11.35 4.46 -23.04
CA LEU A 397 -11.52 3.30 -22.17
C LEU A 397 -12.81 3.39 -21.37
N GLY A 398 -13.63 4.45 -21.52
CA GLY A 398 -14.88 4.64 -20.80
C GLY A 398 -14.64 4.95 -19.33
N ASN A 399 -13.54 5.64 -19.02
CA ASN A 399 -13.28 6.27 -17.74
C ASN A 399 -13.03 7.74 -18.06
N SER A 400 -14.00 8.60 -17.74
CA SER A 400 -14.01 10.03 -18.06
C SER A 400 -12.72 10.76 -17.68
N LEU A 401 -12.13 10.49 -16.51
CA LEU A 401 -10.89 11.12 -16.07
C LEU A 401 -9.69 10.67 -16.91
N TYR A 402 -9.58 9.36 -17.17
CA TYR A 402 -8.57 8.82 -18.08
C TYR A 402 -8.73 9.39 -19.51
N ASP A 403 -9.95 9.33 -20.03
CA ASP A 403 -10.30 9.73 -21.38
C ASP A 403 -10.03 11.23 -21.61
N THR A 404 -10.39 12.07 -20.63
CA THR A 404 -10.12 13.52 -20.66
C THR A 404 -8.62 13.81 -20.61
N PHE A 405 -7.87 13.13 -19.74
CA PHE A 405 -6.43 13.30 -19.62
C PHE A 405 -5.70 12.97 -20.94
N HIS A 406 -6.13 11.90 -21.62
CA HIS A 406 -5.52 11.49 -22.89
C HIS A 406 -6.00 12.27 -24.10
N ALA A 407 -7.24 12.78 -24.11
CA ALA A 407 -7.70 13.68 -25.17
C ALA A 407 -6.85 14.96 -25.27
N GLN A 408 -6.22 15.37 -24.17
CA GLN A 408 -5.35 16.55 -24.08
C GLN A 408 -3.88 16.26 -24.38
N GLN A 409 -3.47 14.99 -24.48
CA GLN A 409 -2.09 14.60 -24.76
C GLN A 409 -1.93 14.11 -26.19
N SER A 410 -1.09 14.80 -26.97
CA SER A 410 -0.52 14.22 -28.17
C SER A 410 0.53 13.19 -27.75
N THR A 411 0.38 11.95 -28.18
CA THR A 411 1.40 10.92 -28.00
C THR A 411 1.92 10.49 -29.37
N ASP A 412 3.17 10.84 -29.68
CA ASP A 412 3.91 10.30 -30.85
C ASP A 412 4.35 8.84 -30.64
N TYR A 413 3.89 8.18 -29.58
CA TYR A 413 4.33 6.83 -29.24
C TYR A 413 3.59 5.78 -30.08
N SER A 414 4.33 5.11 -30.96
CA SER A 414 3.85 3.91 -31.65
C SER A 414 4.18 2.69 -30.80
N TRP A 415 3.17 2.11 -30.14
CA TRP A 415 3.31 0.82 -29.45
C TRP A 415 2.85 -0.28 -30.40
N ASP A 416 3.78 -1.09 -30.89
CA ASP A 416 3.52 -2.07 -31.95
C ASP A 416 4.02 -3.46 -31.56
N LEU A 417 3.08 -4.37 -31.30
CA LEU A 417 3.39 -5.74 -30.96
C LEU A 417 3.78 -6.59 -32.17
N SER A 418 3.52 -6.14 -33.41
CA SER A 418 3.91 -6.92 -34.59
C SER A 418 5.42 -7.04 -34.75
N GLN A 419 6.19 -6.22 -34.01
CA GLN A 419 7.66 -6.30 -33.94
C GLN A 419 8.15 -7.41 -33.00
N VAL A 420 7.29 -7.92 -32.12
CA VAL A 420 7.62 -9.05 -31.24
C VAL A 420 7.31 -10.34 -31.98
N ASN A 421 8.27 -11.26 -32.03
CA ASN A 421 8.06 -12.56 -32.63
C ASN A 421 7.09 -13.39 -31.76
N PRO A 422 5.88 -13.70 -32.23
CA PRO A 422 4.91 -14.47 -31.42
C PRO A 422 5.43 -15.85 -31.03
N LYS A 423 6.34 -16.43 -31.83
CA LYS A 423 6.93 -17.76 -31.60
C LYS A 423 7.67 -17.86 -30.27
N ASP A 424 8.20 -16.75 -29.77
CA ASP A 424 8.89 -16.71 -28.48
C ASP A 424 7.93 -17.01 -27.31
N PHE A 425 6.63 -16.83 -27.54
CA PHE A 425 5.57 -17.06 -26.55
C PHE A 425 4.69 -18.28 -26.85
N TYR A 426 4.77 -18.86 -28.06
CA TYR A 426 4.00 -20.06 -28.44
C TYR A 426 4.22 -21.25 -27.50
N GLN A 427 5.42 -21.34 -26.90
CA GLN A 427 5.75 -22.44 -25.98
C GLN A 427 5.14 -22.27 -24.58
N VAL A 428 4.73 -21.05 -24.20
CA VAL A 428 4.23 -20.75 -22.85
C VAL A 428 2.73 -20.41 -22.82
N LEU A 429 2.14 -20.02 -23.95
CA LEU A 429 0.72 -19.71 -24.05
C LEU A 429 -0.09 -20.97 -24.44
N GLU A 430 -1.19 -21.20 -23.72
CA GLU A 430 -2.18 -22.21 -24.08
C GLU A 430 -2.76 -21.94 -25.49
N PRO A 431 -3.10 -22.96 -26.31
CA PRO A 431 -3.52 -22.76 -27.70
C PRO A 431 -4.72 -21.81 -27.90
N SER A 432 -5.71 -21.87 -27.00
CA SER A 432 -6.89 -20.99 -27.04
C SER A 432 -6.54 -19.54 -26.69
N LEU A 433 -5.61 -19.34 -25.76
CA LEU A 433 -5.09 -18.01 -25.44
C LEU A 433 -4.30 -17.49 -26.63
N LEU A 434 -3.51 -18.35 -27.27
CA LEU A 434 -2.66 -17.98 -28.38
C LEU A 434 -3.46 -17.39 -29.55
N GLN A 435 -4.50 -18.09 -29.99
CA GLN A 435 -5.41 -17.61 -31.04
C GLN A 435 -6.00 -16.22 -30.71
N ARG A 436 -6.35 -15.99 -29.43
CA ARG A 436 -6.88 -14.70 -28.99
C ARG A 436 -5.79 -13.62 -28.94
N THR A 437 -4.57 -13.98 -28.55
CA THR A 437 -3.44 -13.04 -28.54
C THR A 437 -2.98 -12.61 -29.91
N GLU A 438 -3.21 -13.40 -30.98
CA GLU A 438 -2.87 -13.00 -32.35
C GLU A 438 -3.47 -11.64 -32.73
N GLN A 439 -4.67 -11.35 -32.24
CA GLN A 439 -5.35 -10.06 -32.45
C GLN A 439 -4.63 -8.88 -31.79
N LEU A 440 -3.75 -9.13 -30.83
CA LEU A 440 -2.94 -8.11 -30.16
C LEU A 440 -1.66 -7.77 -30.93
N PHE A 441 -1.20 -8.62 -31.88
CA PHE A 441 0.03 -8.41 -32.66
C PHE A 441 -0.19 -7.41 -33.80
N THR A 442 -0.53 -6.19 -33.42
CA THR A 442 -0.79 -5.06 -34.30
C THR A 442 -0.20 -3.79 -33.69
N LYS A 443 -0.29 -2.69 -34.43
CA LYS A 443 -0.04 -1.35 -33.90
C LYS A 443 -1.20 -0.94 -33.01
N TRP A 444 -0.92 -0.72 -31.74
CA TRP A 444 -1.92 -0.28 -30.78
C TRP A 444 -2.14 1.22 -30.92
N LYS A 445 -3.39 1.64 -30.71
CA LYS A 445 -3.72 3.06 -30.68
C LYS A 445 -3.06 3.76 -29.49
N ARG A 446 -2.80 3.04 -28.40
CA ARG A 446 -2.12 3.55 -27.21
C ARG A 446 -1.18 2.53 -26.60
N PRO A 447 -0.08 2.99 -25.97
CA PRO A 447 0.77 2.10 -25.21
C PRO A 447 0.04 1.52 -23.99
N LEU A 448 0.35 0.27 -23.67
CA LEU A 448 0.03 -0.29 -22.35
C LEU A 448 0.79 0.51 -21.28
N SER A 449 0.09 0.98 -20.25
CA SER A 449 0.66 1.73 -19.12
C SER A 449 -0.11 1.41 -17.84
N LEU A 450 0.47 1.77 -16.69
CA LEU A 450 -0.17 1.52 -15.41
C LEU A 450 -1.47 2.33 -15.30
N ARG A 451 -1.52 3.51 -15.91
CA ARG A 451 -2.71 4.37 -15.99
C ARG A 451 -3.83 3.70 -16.80
N SER A 452 -3.54 3.14 -17.97
CA SER A 452 -4.57 2.54 -18.83
C SER A 452 -5.19 1.28 -18.21
N ILE A 453 -4.38 0.41 -17.62
CA ILE A 453 -4.92 -0.77 -16.90
C ILE A 453 -5.69 -0.35 -15.63
N THR A 454 -5.24 0.68 -14.92
CA THR A 454 -5.93 1.21 -13.72
C THR A 454 -7.31 1.76 -14.08
N ALA A 455 -7.45 2.42 -15.23
CA ALA A 455 -8.74 2.91 -15.75
C ALA A 455 -9.74 1.78 -16.02
N LEU A 456 -9.27 0.60 -16.42
CA LEU A 456 -10.13 -0.56 -16.63
C LEU A 456 -10.47 -1.28 -15.32
N ILE A 457 -9.51 -1.39 -14.40
CA ILE A 457 -9.75 -1.99 -13.07
C ILE A 457 -10.74 -1.18 -12.26
N SER A 458 -10.71 0.16 -12.36
CA SER A 458 -11.63 1.02 -11.63
C SER A 458 -13.09 0.68 -11.91
N LYS A 459 -13.40 0.13 -13.10
CA LYS A 459 -14.73 -0.31 -13.51
C LYS A 459 -15.28 -1.51 -12.74
N PHE A 460 -14.44 -2.23 -11.98
CA PHE A 460 -14.90 -3.35 -11.16
C PHE A 460 -15.43 -2.90 -9.80
N TYR A 461 -15.11 -1.69 -9.33
CA TYR A 461 -15.58 -1.20 -8.02
C TYR A 461 -17.11 -1.04 -7.89
N PRO A 462 -17.87 -0.71 -8.95
CA PRO A 462 -19.33 -0.81 -8.96
C PRO A 462 -19.87 -2.19 -8.57
N LEU A 463 -19.14 -3.29 -8.82
CA LEU A 463 -19.55 -4.65 -8.43
C LEU A 463 -19.57 -4.84 -6.90
N ILE A 464 -18.78 -4.04 -6.19
CA ILE A 464 -18.70 -4.03 -4.73
C ILE A 464 -19.68 -2.98 -4.13
N SER A 465 -19.97 -1.92 -4.89
CA SER A 465 -20.83 -0.83 -4.44
C SER A 465 -22.19 -1.34 -3.96
N LYS A 466 -22.66 -0.83 -2.81
CA LYS A 466 -23.91 -1.23 -2.14
C LYS A 466 -24.00 -2.72 -1.74
N LYS A 467 -22.96 -3.54 -1.95
CA LYS A 467 -22.91 -4.95 -1.54
C LYS A 467 -22.20 -5.17 -0.22
N LEU A 468 -21.36 -4.22 0.21
CA LEU A 468 -20.56 -4.40 1.40
C LEU A 468 -21.43 -4.46 2.68
N SER A 469 -21.30 -5.56 3.42
CA SER A 469 -22.04 -5.85 4.65
C SER A 469 -21.72 -4.85 5.76
N GLN A 470 -22.71 -4.57 6.61
CA GLN A 470 -22.49 -3.89 7.90
C GLN A 470 -21.90 -4.86 8.95
N ASN A 471 -22.12 -6.16 8.77
CA ASN A 471 -21.48 -7.18 9.61
C ASN A 471 -20.07 -7.43 9.10
N THR A 472 -19.10 -7.31 9.99
CA THR A 472 -17.68 -7.58 9.76
C THR A 472 -17.23 -8.71 10.69
N LYS A 473 -16.16 -9.44 10.34
CA LYS A 473 -15.72 -10.61 11.11
C LYS A 473 -14.23 -10.61 11.40
N ILE A 474 -13.85 -10.97 12.62
CA ILE A 474 -12.47 -11.36 12.93
C ILE A 474 -12.44 -12.89 13.02
N MET A 475 -11.63 -13.53 12.18
CA MET A 475 -11.42 -14.97 12.22
C MET A 475 -10.07 -15.28 12.84
N TYR A 476 -10.06 -16.13 13.87
CA TYR A 476 -8.85 -16.56 14.55
C TYR A 476 -8.42 -17.94 14.08
N TYR A 477 -7.18 -18.04 13.64
CA TYR A 477 -6.60 -19.25 13.09
C TYR A 477 -5.47 -19.79 13.98
N THR A 478 -5.35 -21.11 14.02
CA THR A 478 -4.20 -21.84 14.57
C THR A 478 -3.95 -23.03 13.65
N ASP A 479 -2.70 -23.22 13.24
CA ASP A 479 -2.28 -24.30 12.34
C ASP A 479 -3.14 -24.45 11.06
N GLY A 480 -3.55 -23.31 10.50
CA GLY A 480 -4.29 -23.26 9.23
C GLY A 480 -5.80 -23.45 9.34
N GLU A 481 -6.33 -23.71 10.54
CA GLU A 481 -7.76 -23.88 10.82
C GLU A 481 -8.34 -22.72 11.65
N CYS A 482 -9.57 -22.31 11.32
CA CYS A 482 -10.28 -21.27 12.06
C CYS A 482 -10.93 -21.86 13.32
N PHE A 483 -10.40 -21.52 14.50
CA PHE A 483 -10.93 -22.03 15.77
C PHE A 483 -11.94 -21.08 16.42
N HIS A 484 -12.02 -19.81 15.99
CA HIS A 484 -12.99 -18.86 16.53
C HIS A 484 -13.32 -17.75 15.52
N THR A 485 -14.58 -17.32 15.50
CA THR A 485 -15.02 -16.14 14.71
C THR A 485 -15.75 -15.17 15.63
N SER A 486 -15.33 -13.91 15.62
CA SER A 486 -16.03 -12.82 16.31
C SER A 486 -16.71 -11.92 15.27
N ASN A 487 -17.99 -11.65 15.45
CA ASN A 487 -18.75 -10.76 14.57
C ASN A 487 -18.84 -9.35 15.18
N TYR A 488 -18.69 -8.32 14.36
CA TYR A 488 -18.81 -6.92 14.76
C TYR A 488 -19.65 -6.14 13.79
N LEU A 489 -20.51 -5.27 14.32
CA LEU A 489 -21.23 -4.31 13.52
C LEU A 489 -20.32 -3.13 13.19
N TYR A 490 -20.17 -2.83 11.91
CA TYR A 490 -19.46 -1.66 11.43
C TYR A 490 -20.18 -0.38 11.87
N ASN A 491 -19.42 0.56 12.42
CA ASN A 491 -19.94 1.85 12.88
C ASN A 491 -19.11 2.98 12.26
N PRO A 492 -19.56 3.60 11.15
CA PRO A 492 -18.79 4.62 10.44
C PRO A 492 -18.47 5.84 11.31
N LYS A 493 -19.39 6.26 12.18
CA LYS A 493 -19.16 7.41 13.07
C LYS A 493 -18.03 7.15 14.07
N ALA A 494 -17.99 5.94 14.64
CA ALA A 494 -16.90 5.54 15.54
C ALA A 494 -15.56 5.49 14.81
N ILE A 495 -15.53 4.98 13.57
CA ILE A 495 -14.31 4.97 12.74
C ILE A 495 -13.86 6.39 12.39
N ASN A 496 -14.77 7.30 12.03
CA ASN A 496 -14.41 8.69 11.72
C ASN A 496 -13.84 9.41 12.95
N THR A 497 -14.47 9.24 14.12
CA THR A 497 -13.99 9.82 15.38
C THR A 497 -12.59 9.29 15.74
N PHE A 498 -12.39 7.97 15.59
CA PHE A 498 -11.09 7.35 15.76
C PHE A 498 -10.06 7.92 14.78
N MET A 499 -10.40 8.03 13.50
CA MET A 499 -9.51 8.57 12.48
C MET A 499 -9.12 10.01 12.77
N GLU A 500 -10.08 10.88 13.11
CA GLU A 500 -9.80 12.28 13.43
C GLU A 500 -8.79 12.40 14.59
N ASP A 501 -8.99 11.63 15.67
CA ASP A 501 -8.04 11.56 16.78
C ASP A 501 -6.65 11.12 16.32
N LYS A 502 -6.56 10.09 15.47
CA LYS A 502 -5.27 9.53 15.02
C LYS A 502 -4.55 10.47 14.07
N VAL A 503 -5.29 11.15 13.19
CA VAL A 503 -4.74 12.14 12.28
C VAL A 503 -4.17 13.32 13.07
N LYS A 504 -4.86 13.81 14.12
CA LYS A 504 -4.33 14.86 15.01
C LYS A 504 -2.96 14.49 15.59
N PHE A 505 -2.75 13.22 15.96
CA PHE A 505 -1.44 12.77 16.44
C PHE A 505 -0.40 12.74 15.33
N LEU A 506 -0.74 12.16 14.18
CA LEU A 506 0.16 12.01 13.06
C LEU A 506 0.64 13.35 12.51
N ILE A 507 -0.21 14.38 12.51
CA ILE A 507 0.14 15.73 12.05
C ILE A 507 0.66 16.64 13.18
N GLY A 508 0.88 16.11 14.38
CA GLY A 508 1.48 16.86 15.50
C GLY A 508 0.54 17.86 16.19
N GLN A 509 -0.77 17.81 15.92
CA GLN A 509 -1.79 18.64 16.56
C GLN A 509 -2.22 18.14 17.94
N ARG A 510 -1.79 16.94 18.36
CA ARG A 510 -1.92 16.47 19.73
C ARG A 510 -0.68 15.69 20.18
N PRO A 511 -0.33 15.72 21.48
CA PRO A 511 0.75 14.90 22.00
C PRO A 511 0.44 13.39 21.91
N PRO A 512 1.47 12.52 21.90
CA PRO A 512 1.29 11.08 22.06
C PRO A 512 0.62 10.76 23.39
N ARG A 513 -0.33 9.81 23.40
CA ARG A 513 -0.87 9.26 24.64
C ARG A 513 -0.07 8.03 25.08
N PRO A 514 0.58 8.08 26.26
CA PRO A 514 1.20 6.88 26.80
C PRO A 514 0.13 5.88 27.26
N ILE A 515 0.56 4.66 27.55
CA ILE A 515 -0.32 3.63 28.13
C ILE A 515 -0.74 3.98 29.55
N GLU A 516 -1.86 3.40 29.99
CA GLU A 516 -2.28 3.50 31.38
C GLU A 516 -1.20 2.97 32.33
N LYS A 517 -1.05 3.59 33.49
CA LYS A 517 0.00 3.23 34.47
C LYS A 517 -0.07 1.74 34.87
N SER A 518 -1.29 1.18 34.93
CA SER A 518 -1.53 -0.23 35.24
C SER A 518 -1.01 -1.21 34.18
N GLU A 519 -0.81 -0.77 32.94
CA GLU A 519 -0.31 -1.60 31.83
C GLU A 519 1.22 -1.56 31.70
N ILE A 520 1.92 -0.66 32.42
CA ILE A 520 3.37 -0.46 32.30
C ILE A 520 4.17 -1.76 32.49
N PRO A 521 3.94 -2.57 33.54
CA PRO A 521 4.72 -3.80 33.73
C PRO A 521 4.60 -4.77 32.55
N GLN A 522 3.41 -4.85 31.94
CA GLN A 522 3.12 -5.82 30.88
C GLN A 522 3.50 -5.33 29.48
N LYS A 523 3.48 -4.01 29.23
CA LYS A 523 3.74 -3.44 27.91
C LYS A 523 5.11 -2.79 27.77
N CYS A 524 5.61 -2.12 28.81
CA CYS A 524 6.91 -1.43 28.74
C CYS A 524 8.09 -2.40 28.90
N GLY A 525 7.95 -3.49 29.65
CA GLY A 525 9.02 -4.49 29.81
C GLY A 525 9.43 -5.20 28.51
N PHE A 526 8.60 -5.12 27.46
CA PHE A 526 8.88 -5.64 26.13
C PHE A 526 9.10 -4.53 25.09
N CYS A 527 9.15 -3.26 25.51
CA CYS A 527 9.34 -2.13 24.63
C CYS A 527 10.83 -1.91 24.35
N ARG A 528 11.25 -1.88 23.08
CA ARG A 528 12.65 -1.63 22.70
C ARG A 528 13.19 -0.26 23.15
N PHE A 529 12.30 0.67 23.46
CA PHE A 529 12.65 2.01 23.95
C PHE A 529 12.62 2.11 25.48
N GLN A 530 12.40 1.02 26.22
CA GLN A 530 12.27 1.05 27.69
C GLN A 530 13.45 1.80 28.35
N SER A 531 14.68 1.57 27.90
CA SER A 531 15.89 2.19 28.45
C SER A 531 15.98 3.71 28.27
N ILE A 532 15.29 4.26 27.27
CA ILE A 532 15.29 5.70 26.94
C ILE A 532 13.93 6.36 27.19
N CYS A 533 12.88 5.58 27.46
CA CYS A 533 11.52 6.06 27.64
C CYS A 533 11.30 6.52 29.08
N GLU A 534 11.34 7.83 29.31
CA GLU A 534 11.12 8.39 30.64
C GLU A 534 9.77 8.02 31.24
N TYR A 535 8.69 7.93 30.44
CA TYR A 535 7.39 7.48 30.95
C TYR A 535 7.47 6.11 31.62
N SER A 536 8.23 5.19 31.02
CA SER A 536 8.48 3.89 31.63
C SER A 536 9.33 4.03 32.88
N ASN A 537 10.42 4.80 32.83
CA ASN A 537 11.36 4.92 33.95
C ASN A 537 10.79 5.68 35.15
N LEU A 538 9.81 6.56 34.95
CA LEU A 538 9.15 7.31 36.03
C LEU A 538 8.14 6.47 36.81
N TYR A 539 7.54 5.45 36.18
CA TYR A 539 6.40 4.71 36.74
C TYR A 539 6.62 3.20 36.79
N ASN A 540 7.79 2.71 36.39
CA ASN A 540 8.13 1.30 36.57
C ASN A 540 8.58 1.10 38.03
N PRO A 541 7.91 0.27 38.84
CA PRO A 541 8.20 0.14 40.27
C PRO A 541 9.58 -0.47 40.62
N VAL A 542 10.37 -0.86 39.62
CA VAL A 542 11.71 -1.47 39.81
C VAL A 542 12.83 -0.41 39.80
N THR A 543 12.53 0.82 39.39
CA THR A 543 13.38 2.01 39.62
C THR A 543 12.89 2.77 40.83
#